data_AF-W9DNT9-F1
#
_entry.id   AF-W9DNT9-F1
#
_cell.length_a   1.000
_cell.length_b   1.000
_cell.length_c   1.000
_cell.angle_alpha   90.00
_cell.angle_beta   90.00
_cell.angle_gamma   90.00
#
_symmetry.space_group_name_H-M   'P 1'
#
loop_
_entity.id
_entity.type
_entity.pdbx_description
1 polymer ?
#
loop_
_entity_poly.entity_id
_entity_poly.type
_entity_poly.pdbx_seq_one_letter_code
_entity_poly.pdbx_strand_id
1 'polypeptide(L)'
;MIQQFGKTIILSIILLFVLATASPCLATNVDIRGAPIDTGSTDSGNISWDYSTFPGMFFAANKYTQLVKGAGEHLYYQDDGRNPAIGSANPTANVIDEGELIYTTSQLASKYSVYSEEQNVTKVTKFYTISIFGTSYCAVDNDATTLAKILMKQDSSDKKTLKSGDKWEMKNGYSLVMNAVDIEGSKCYVTLYKGDEELDTGVISTEATTDDRIYTVEQECADGSEHIYFLTYVDSIFAGQEDNFAVLKYTWLADKDSYTEIENGDEFGNFEVDEATESGLVLSNSNTITMTVSAGSSTAITGDWFFMSSDKEKGSNGGYVFYPVKRVVIEDTPTENAVTEETIEASEEDDEDTVIVDMSESEEDVDASTSNTDQPSPDDSVPDDSAVENSIPGFEGYIAILAISMLLFFRRNKL
;
A
#
# COMPACT_ATOMS: atom_id res chain seq x y z
N MET A 1 58.22 52.11 11.52
CA MET A 1 57.22 53.19 11.50
C MET A 1 56.31 52.92 10.31
N ILE A 2 55.00 52.65 10.53
CA ILE A 2 53.89 52.68 9.53
C ILE A 2 54.07 51.63 8.39
N GLN A 3 53.27 50.54 8.29
CA GLN A 3 51.91 50.45 7.70
C GLN A 3 51.84 50.93 6.22
N GLN A 4 51.00 50.46 5.30
CA GLN A 4 50.09 49.31 5.15
C GLN A 4 49.81 49.18 3.63
N PHE A 5 49.36 48.08 3.02
CA PHE A 5 48.92 46.75 3.49
C PHE A 5 49.75 45.65 2.76
N GLY A 6 49.40 44.37 2.55
CA GLY A 6 48.14 43.61 2.69
C GLY A 6 48.37 42.08 2.63
N LYS A 7 47.46 41.33 2.01
CA LYS A 7 47.59 39.87 1.75
C LYS A 7 46.95 39.49 0.42
N THR A 8 47.54 38.52 -0.28
CA THR A 8 46.81 37.62 -1.19
C THR A 8 47.37 36.22 -0.98
N ILE A 9 46.63 35.37 -0.26
CA ILE A 9 46.95 33.94 -0.10
C ILE A 9 46.12 33.21 -1.15
N ILE A 10 46.79 32.46 -2.04
CA ILE A 10 46.11 31.59 -2.99
C ILE A 10 45.70 30.32 -2.22
N LEU A 11 44.39 30.19 -1.96
CA LEU A 11 43.82 28.99 -1.36
C LEU A 11 43.09 28.19 -2.45
N SER A 12 43.72 27.11 -2.92
CA SER A 12 43.17 26.26 -3.98
C SER A 12 42.02 25.40 -3.43
N ILE A 13 40.78 25.80 -3.67
CA ILE A 13 39.60 24.98 -3.37
C ILE A 13 39.47 23.93 -4.48
N ILE A 14 39.78 22.67 -4.17
CA ILE A 14 39.43 21.53 -5.01
C ILE A 14 37.98 21.16 -4.67
N LEU A 15 37.04 21.67 -5.46
CA LEU A 15 35.63 21.27 -5.36
C LEU A 15 35.46 19.93 -6.10
N LEU A 16 35.50 18.83 -5.34
CA LEU A 16 35.28 17.50 -5.90
C LEU A 16 33.79 17.30 -6.20
N PHE A 17 33.39 17.55 -7.45
CA PHE A 17 32.04 17.30 -7.93
C PHE A 17 31.80 15.78 -8.04
N VAL A 18 31.36 15.16 -6.95
CA VAL A 18 30.76 13.83 -7.00
C VAL A 18 29.37 13.99 -7.63
N LEU A 19 29.29 13.79 -8.95
CA LEU A 19 28.01 13.52 -9.57
C LEU A 19 27.57 12.14 -9.07
N ALA A 20 26.69 12.13 -8.07
CA ALA A 20 25.87 10.96 -7.80
C ALA A 20 25.05 10.70 -9.05
N THR A 21 25.43 9.69 -9.83
CA THR A 21 24.60 9.16 -10.91
C THR A 21 23.43 8.45 -10.27
N ALA A 22 22.38 9.20 -9.94
CA ALA A 22 21.07 8.63 -9.72
C ALA A 22 20.68 7.92 -11.01
N SER A 23 20.83 6.59 -11.03
CA SER A 23 20.19 5.76 -12.05
C SER A 23 18.70 6.10 -12.04
N PRO A 24 18.08 6.38 -13.20
CA PRO A 24 16.64 6.58 -13.21
C PRO A 24 15.97 5.29 -12.73
N CYS A 25 15.32 5.35 -11.57
CA CYS A 25 14.44 4.27 -11.12
C CYS A 25 13.34 4.14 -12.19
N LEU A 26 13.24 2.98 -12.82
CA LEU A 26 12.22 2.71 -13.84
C LEU A 26 10.90 2.37 -13.14
N ALA A 27 10.30 3.39 -12.54
CA ALA A 27 8.97 3.32 -11.97
C ALA A 27 7.97 2.89 -13.06
N THR A 28 7.44 1.68 -12.93
CA THR A 28 6.52 1.08 -13.91
C THR A 28 5.09 1.23 -13.41
N ASN A 29 4.25 1.93 -14.17
CA ASN A 29 2.84 2.12 -13.85
C ASN A 29 2.01 0.92 -14.32
N VAL A 30 1.16 0.40 -13.42
CA VAL A 30 0.22 -0.69 -13.68
C VAL A 30 -1.21 -0.22 -13.43
N ASP A 31 -2.01 -0.18 -14.49
CA ASP A 31 -3.40 0.26 -14.47
C ASP A 31 -4.35 -0.92 -14.21
N ILE A 32 -4.80 -1.09 -12.96
CA ILE A 32 -5.79 -2.08 -12.52
C ILE A 32 -7.19 -1.58 -12.89
N ARG A 33 -7.99 -2.37 -13.62
CA ARG A 33 -9.25 -1.92 -14.24
C ARG A 33 -10.48 -2.54 -13.59
N GLY A 34 -11.53 -1.75 -13.41
CA GLY A 34 -12.86 -2.23 -13.02
C GLY A 34 -13.70 -2.72 -14.20
N ALA A 35 -14.88 -3.24 -13.87
CA ALA A 35 -15.86 -3.72 -14.84
C ALA A 35 -16.40 -2.57 -15.71
N PRO A 36 -16.53 -2.77 -17.04
CA PRO A 36 -17.06 -1.76 -17.94
C PRO A 36 -18.58 -1.59 -17.80
N ILE A 37 -19.00 -0.33 -17.73
CA ILE A 37 -20.39 0.12 -17.81
C ILE A 37 -20.63 0.68 -19.20
N ASP A 38 -21.61 0.13 -19.93
CA ASP A 38 -22.13 0.69 -21.18
C ASP A 38 -23.35 1.58 -20.85
N THR A 39 -23.20 2.90 -21.04
CA THR A 39 -24.25 3.88 -20.74
C THR A 39 -25.51 3.68 -21.58
N GLY A 40 -25.44 2.93 -22.68
CA GLY A 40 -26.59 2.59 -23.49
C GLY A 40 -27.47 1.46 -22.95
N SER A 41 -26.94 0.62 -22.05
CA SER A 41 -27.64 -0.57 -21.54
C SER A 41 -27.80 -0.61 -20.03
N THR A 42 -26.98 0.13 -19.27
CA THR A 42 -27.04 0.16 -17.80
C THR A 42 -27.90 1.33 -17.33
N ASP A 43 -28.97 1.05 -16.56
CA ASP A 43 -29.75 2.09 -15.89
C ASP A 43 -28.91 2.82 -14.83
N SER A 44 -29.15 4.12 -14.60
CA SER A 44 -28.33 4.98 -13.73
C SER A 44 -28.06 4.38 -12.34
N GLY A 45 -29.11 3.93 -11.64
CA GLY A 45 -29.01 3.29 -10.32
C GLY A 45 -28.36 1.89 -10.29
N ASN A 46 -27.87 1.38 -11.43
CA ASN A 46 -27.05 0.16 -11.52
C ASN A 46 -25.57 0.46 -11.83
N ILE A 47 -25.16 1.73 -11.89
CA ILE A 47 -23.76 2.15 -12.09
C ILE A 47 -23.06 2.09 -10.73
N SER A 48 -22.31 1.02 -10.51
CA SER A 48 -21.76 0.65 -9.19
C SER A 48 -20.55 -0.27 -9.34
N TRP A 49 -19.54 -0.10 -8.47
CA TRP A 49 -18.36 -0.95 -8.35
C TRP A 49 -18.04 -1.26 -6.88
N ASP A 50 -17.72 -2.52 -6.62
CA ASP A 50 -17.30 -3.07 -5.33
C ASP A 50 -16.04 -3.94 -5.52
N TYR A 51 -15.54 -4.54 -4.44
CA TYR A 51 -14.42 -5.51 -4.47
C TYR A 51 -14.57 -6.66 -5.51
N SER A 52 -15.79 -7.00 -5.94
CA SER A 52 -16.07 -8.09 -6.90
C SER A 52 -16.03 -7.62 -8.35
N THR A 53 -16.21 -6.32 -8.57
CA THR A 53 -16.30 -5.67 -9.88
C THR A 53 -15.17 -4.68 -10.15
N PHE A 54 -14.38 -4.30 -9.14
CA PHE A 54 -13.18 -3.49 -9.30
C PHE A 54 -12.01 -3.96 -8.41
N PRO A 55 -11.05 -4.72 -8.97
CA PRO A 55 -9.87 -5.21 -8.24
C PRO A 55 -8.89 -4.13 -7.75
N GLY A 56 -9.17 -2.84 -7.98
CA GLY A 56 -8.42 -1.72 -7.38
C GLY A 56 -8.82 -1.44 -5.93
N MET A 57 -10.01 -1.89 -5.50
CA MET A 57 -10.49 -1.87 -4.11
C MET A 57 -9.88 -3.01 -3.29
N PHE A 58 -9.86 -2.85 -1.97
CA PHE A 58 -9.41 -3.89 -1.06
C PHE A 58 -10.23 -5.18 -1.17
N PHE A 59 -9.53 -6.30 -1.38
CA PHE A 59 -10.07 -7.64 -1.24
C PHE A 59 -9.15 -8.54 -0.41
N ALA A 60 -9.75 -9.36 0.45
CA ALA A 60 -9.07 -10.50 1.06
C ALA A 60 -10.07 -11.65 1.24
N ALA A 61 -9.66 -12.87 0.87
CA ALA A 61 -10.56 -14.02 0.87
C ALA A 61 -11.16 -14.34 2.26
N ASN A 62 -10.40 -14.11 3.34
CA ASN A 62 -10.89 -14.26 4.72
C ASN A 62 -11.88 -13.17 5.17
N LYS A 63 -12.15 -12.16 4.33
CA LYS A 63 -13.17 -11.12 4.53
C LYS A 63 -14.43 -11.33 3.72
N TYR A 64 -14.47 -12.29 2.77
CA TYR A 64 -15.58 -12.46 1.82
C TYR A 64 -16.97 -12.38 2.47
N THR A 65 -17.19 -13.07 3.60
CA THR A 65 -18.47 -13.08 4.34
C THR A 65 -18.87 -11.73 4.99
N GLN A 66 -17.92 -10.79 5.10
CA GLN A 66 -18.15 -9.39 5.48
C GLN A 66 -18.41 -8.56 4.22
N LEU A 67 -17.57 -8.70 3.18
CA LEU A 67 -17.67 -7.95 1.92
C LEU A 67 -19.01 -8.18 1.19
N VAL A 68 -19.51 -9.42 1.13
CA VAL A 68 -20.86 -9.76 0.56
C VAL A 68 -22.05 -9.16 1.34
N LYS A 69 -21.80 -8.43 2.43
CA LYS A 69 -22.82 -7.72 3.21
C LYS A 69 -22.72 -6.19 3.08
N GLY A 70 -21.90 -5.68 2.16
CA GLY A 70 -21.66 -4.25 1.99
C GLY A 70 -20.63 -3.67 2.97
N ALA A 71 -19.70 -4.50 3.47
CA ALA A 71 -18.55 -4.02 4.23
C ALA A 71 -17.32 -3.85 3.32
N GLY A 72 -16.37 -2.99 3.70
CA GLY A 72 -15.28 -2.57 2.83
C GLY A 72 -15.69 -1.44 1.89
N GLU A 73 -15.05 -1.35 0.72
CA GLU A 73 -15.16 -0.22 -0.23
C GLU A 73 -16.27 -0.43 -1.28
N HIS A 74 -17.01 0.64 -1.60
CA HIS A 74 -18.06 0.65 -2.62
C HIS A 74 -18.17 2.05 -3.26
N LEU A 75 -18.18 2.12 -4.60
CA LEU A 75 -18.26 3.34 -5.41
C LEU A 75 -19.51 3.25 -6.31
N TYR A 76 -20.40 4.22 -6.27
CA TYR A 76 -21.64 4.19 -7.05
C TYR A 76 -22.11 5.58 -7.50
N TYR A 77 -23.00 5.60 -8.49
CA TYR A 77 -23.65 6.81 -9.00
C TYR A 77 -25.10 6.91 -8.50
N GLN A 78 -25.51 8.11 -8.12
CA GLN A 78 -26.86 8.44 -7.68
C GLN A 78 -27.31 9.79 -8.27
N ASP A 79 -28.15 9.72 -9.30
CA ASP A 79 -28.85 10.86 -9.93
C ASP A 79 -29.68 11.67 -8.92
N ASP A 80 -29.47 12.99 -8.88
CA ASP A 80 -30.29 13.93 -8.10
C ASP A 80 -31.32 14.72 -8.94
N GLY A 81 -31.19 14.66 -10.27
CA GLY A 81 -32.08 15.32 -11.23
C GLY A 81 -31.69 16.76 -11.62
N ARG A 82 -30.52 17.28 -11.22
CA ARG A 82 -29.98 18.56 -11.72
C ARG A 82 -29.68 18.52 -13.23
N ASN A 83 -29.04 17.45 -13.70
CA ASN A 83 -28.75 17.20 -15.10
C ASN A 83 -29.37 15.86 -15.60
N PRO A 84 -29.31 15.54 -16.90
CA PRO A 84 -29.81 14.27 -17.41
C PRO A 84 -28.89 13.11 -16.97
N ALA A 85 -29.34 12.32 -16.00
CA ALA A 85 -28.64 11.16 -15.42
C ALA A 85 -27.86 10.30 -16.43
N ILE A 86 -26.62 9.93 -16.10
CA ILE A 86 -25.83 8.98 -16.88
C ILE A 86 -26.47 7.59 -16.84
N GLY A 87 -26.66 6.97 -18.01
CA GLY A 87 -27.20 5.63 -18.15
C GLY A 87 -28.25 5.50 -19.25
N SER A 88 -28.95 4.36 -19.27
CA SER A 88 -29.84 3.90 -20.36
C SER A 88 -30.89 4.93 -20.83
N ALA A 89 -31.35 5.81 -19.93
CA ALA A 89 -32.29 6.89 -20.22
C ALA A 89 -31.66 8.05 -21.01
N ASN A 90 -30.39 8.36 -20.77
CA ASN A 90 -29.62 9.39 -21.48
C ASN A 90 -28.23 8.86 -21.89
N PRO A 91 -28.11 7.92 -22.85
CA PRO A 91 -26.84 7.23 -23.14
C PRO A 91 -25.66 8.16 -23.48
N THR A 92 -25.94 9.36 -23.98
CA THR A 92 -24.91 10.37 -24.33
C THR A 92 -24.63 11.39 -23.23
N ALA A 93 -25.23 11.28 -22.05
CA ALA A 93 -24.91 12.15 -20.91
C ALA A 93 -23.56 11.75 -20.32
N ASN A 94 -22.73 12.76 -20.03
CA ASN A 94 -21.34 12.59 -19.61
C ASN A 94 -20.96 13.55 -18.47
N VAL A 95 -21.95 14.00 -17.71
CA VAL A 95 -21.80 14.91 -16.57
C VAL A 95 -22.34 14.20 -15.34
N ILE A 96 -21.54 14.18 -14.28
CA ILE A 96 -21.88 13.77 -12.92
C ILE A 96 -21.90 15.05 -12.11
N ASP A 97 -23.03 15.43 -11.51
CA ASP A 97 -23.06 16.63 -10.68
C ASP A 97 -22.39 16.42 -9.31
N GLU A 98 -22.03 17.52 -8.65
CA GLU A 98 -21.60 17.59 -7.24
C GLU A 98 -22.47 16.68 -6.35
N GLY A 99 -21.88 15.68 -5.70
CA GLY A 99 -22.59 14.73 -4.83
C GLY A 99 -23.21 13.50 -5.52
N GLU A 100 -23.22 13.40 -6.86
CA GLU A 100 -23.83 12.26 -7.56
C GLU A 100 -22.91 11.02 -7.65
N LEU A 101 -21.59 11.16 -7.55
CA LEU A 101 -20.65 10.05 -7.41
C LEU A 101 -20.29 9.90 -5.93
N ILE A 102 -20.69 8.77 -5.35
CA ILE A 102 -20.57 8.50 -3.91
C ILE A 102 -19.62 7.31 -3.71
N TYR A 103 -18.68 7.48 -2.78
CA TYR A 103 -17.75 6.46 -2.32
C TYR A 103 -18.00 6.21 -0.82
N THR A 104 -18.16 4.96 -0.45
CA THR A 104 -18.32 4.53 0.95
C THR A 104 -17.26 3.52 1.31
N THR A 105 -16.80 3.57 2.56
CA THR A 105 -15.91 2.55 3.12
C THR A 105 -16.20 2.31 4.59
N SER A 106 -15.97 1.08 5.06
CA SER A 106 -16.30 0.65 6.42
C SER A 106 -15.22 -0.25 7.01
N GLN A 107 -15.04 -0.18 8.33
CA GLN A 107 -13.97 -0.92 8.99
C GLN A 107 -14.23 -2.43 9.07
N LEU A 108 -13.18 -3.21 8.78
CA LEU A 108 -13.19 -4.67 8.76
C LEU A 108 -12.41 -5.24 9.95
N ALA A 109 -13.10 -6.00 10.80
CA ALA A 109 -12.48 -6.68 11.94
C ALA A 109 -11.52 -7.79 11.45
N SER A 110 -10.31 -7.80 12.00
CA SER A 110 -9.23 -8.75 11.70
C SER A 110 -8.74 -9.41 12.98
N LYS A 111 -8.62 -10.74 13.01
CA LYS A 111 -7.92 -11.40 14.12
C LYS A 111 -6.42 -11.13 14.03
N TYR A 112 -5.75 -11.00 15.18
CA TYR A 112 -4.29 -11.19 15.21
C TYR A 112 -3.95 -12.65 14.85
N SER A 113 -2.80 -12.87 14.19
CA SER A 113 -2.37 -14.21 13.78
C SER A 113 -2.19 -15.13 15.00
N VAL A 114 -1.60 -14.62 16.09
CA VAL A 114 -1.45 -15.38 17.35
C VAL A 114 -2.78 -15.88 17.93
N TYR A 115 -3.85 -15.08 17.88
CA TYR A 115 -5.21 -15.47 18.31
C TYR A 115 -5.94 -16.43 17.33
N SER A 116 -5.34 -16.68 16.16
CA SER A 116 -5.89 -17.58 15.14
C SER A 116 -5.17 -18.93 15.13
N GLU A 117 -3.86 -18.93 15.35
CA GLU A 117 -2.99 -20.11 15.27
C GLU A 117 -2.74 -20.77 16.64
N GLU A 118 -2.51 -19.98 17.70
CA GLU A 118 -2.13 -20.50 19.02
C GLU A 118 -3.37 -20.72 19.93
N GLN A 119 -3.29 -21.71 20.82
CA GLN A 119 -4.43 -22.12 21.65
C GLN A 119 -4.46 -21.39 23.00
N ASN A 120 -5.66 -21.10 23.49
CA ASN A 120 -5.93 -20.43 24.78
C ASN A 120 -5.41 -18.98 24.90
N VAL A 121 -5.19 -18.28 23.78
CA VAL A 121 -4.90 -16.84 23.76
C VAL A 121 -6.12 -16.05 24.24
N THR A 122 -5.94 -15.19 25.24
CA THR A 122 -6.98 -14.28 25.76
C THR A 122 -6.53 -12.82 25.88
N LYS A 123 -5.21 -12.55 25.89
CA LYS A 123 -4.65 -11.19 25.98
C LYS A 123 -5.03 -10.32 24.77
N VAL A 124 -5.07 -10.92 23.59
CA VAL A 124 -5.40 -10.23 22.33
C VAL A 124 -6.41 -11.02 21.52
N THR A 125 -7.22 -10.33 20.71
CA THR A 125 -8.24 -10.99 19.87
C THR A 125 -8.27 -10.44 18.45
N LYS A 126 -8.48 -9.13 18.30
CA LYS A 126 -8.71 -8.45 17.01
C LYS A 126 -8.02 -7.09 16.96
N PHE A 127 -7.74 -6.66 15.74
CA PHE A 127 -7.50 -5.28 15.33
C PHE A 127 -8.50 -4.93 14.21
N TYR A 128 -8.67 -3.66 13.90
CA TYR A 128 -9.56 -3.22 12.83
C TYR A 128 -8.79 -2.50 11.73
N THR A 129 -9.31 -2.60 10.51
CA THR A 129 -8.71 -1.97 9.33
C THR A 129 -9.78 -1.43 8.41
N ILE A 130 -9.70 -0.16 8.06
CA ILE A 130 -10.45 0.42 6.94
C ILE A 130 -9.54 0.51 5.72
N SER A 131 -10.13 0.54 4.51
CA SER A 131 -9.38 0.79 3.28
C SER A 131 -9.95 2.00 2.56
N ILE A 132 -9.07 2.88 2.11
CA ILE A 132 -9.41 4.13 1.45
C ILE A 132 -8.75 4.10 0.07
N PHE A 133 -9.59 4.11 -0.98
CA PHE A 133 -9.19 4.00 -2.38
C PHE A 133 -8.23 2.83 -2.65
N GLY A 134 -8.49 1.67 -2.06
CA GLY A 134 -7.68 0.46 -2.16
C GLY A 134 -6.39 0.45 -1.34
N THR A 135 -6.26 1.32 -0.35
CA THR A 135 -5.09 1.40 0.56
C THR A 135 -5.55 1.15 2.00
N SER A 136 -5.03 0.10 2.66
CA SER A 136 -5.50 -0.32 3.98
C SER A 136 -4.71 0.29 5.14
N TYR A 137 -5.45 0.89 6.08
CA TYR A 137 -4.93 1.49 7.31
C TYR A 137 -5.36 0.67 8.54
N CYS A 138 -4.70 0.88 9.68
CA CYS A 138 -5.26 0.45 10.97
C CYS A 138 -6.24 1.51 11.45
N ALA A 139 -7.40 1.08 11.92
CA ALA A 139 -8.28 1.91 12.73
C ALA A 139 -7.72 1.91 14.17
N VAL A 140 -7.24 3.06 14.63
CA VAL A 140 -6.76 3.28 16.00
C VAL A 140 -7.96 3.16 16.93
N ASP A 141 -7.81 2.45 18.05
CA ASP A 141 -8.90 2.02 18.94
C ASP A 141 -10.25 1.67 18.28
N ASN A 142 -10.22 0.91 17.17
CA ASN A 142 -11.44 0.49 16.47
C ASN A 142 -12.29 1.67 15.92
N ASP A 143 -11.72 2.87 15.82
CA ASP A 143 -12.32 4.05 15.22
C ASP A 143 -11.81 4.22 13.78
N ALA A 144 -12.74 4.31 12.82
CA ALA A 144 -12.42 4.48 11.41
C ALA A 144 -12.08 5.93 11.02
N THR A 145 -12.22 6.92 11.91
CA THR A 145 -11.75 8.30 11.66
C THR A 145 -10.30 8.50 12.08
N THR A 146 -9.79 7.77 13.07
CA THR A 146 -8.39 7.83 13.52
C THR A 146 -7.53 6.71 12.92
N LEU A 147 -6.62 7.03 12.00
CA LEU A 147 -5.89 6.06 11.18
C LEU A 147 -4.38 6.00 11.43
N ALA A 148 -3.80 4.80 11.33
CA ALA A 148 -2.35 4.57 11.35
C ALA A 148 -1.86 3.73 10.16
N LYS A 149 -0.64 3.98 9.66
CA LYS A 149 0.00 3.15 8.63
C LYS A 149 0.37 1.78 9.20
N ILE A 150 -0.03 0.71 8.51
CA ILE A 150 0.37 -0.66 8.84
C ILE A 150 1.74 -0.92 8.22
N LEU A 151 2.76 -1.13 9.06
CA LEU A 151 4.14 -1.35 8.62
C LEU A 151 4.45 -2.83 8.39
N MET A 152 3.96 -3.70 9.29
CA MET A 152 4.25 -5.13 9.27
C MET A 152 3.05 -5.97 9.72
N LYS A 153 2.82 -7.05 8.97
CA LYS A 153 1.99 -8.20 9.34
C LYS A 153 2.81 -9.43 8.95
N GLN A 154 3.24 -10.22 9.91
CA GLN A 154 3.98 -11.46 9.66
C GLN A 154 3.00 -12.59 9.33
N ASP A 155 3.23 -13.29 8.22
CA ASP A 155 2.44 -14.46 7.83
C ASP A 155 2.58 -15.59 8.86
N SER A 156 1.56 -16.47 8.95
CA SER A 156 1.53 -17.49 10.01
C SER A 156 2.54 -18.63 9.86
N SER A 157 3.13 -18.77 8.66
CA SER A 157 4.30 -19.61 8.37
C SER A 157 5.61 -19.05 8.92
N ASP A 158 5.71 -17.73 9.06
CA ASP A 158 6.99 -17.04 9.10
C ASP A 158 7.58 -16.98 10.50
N LYS A 159 8.92 -17.04 10.54
CA LYS A 159 9.69 -17.05 11.78
C LYS A 159 10.86 -16.08 11.69
N LYS A 160 11.10 -15.34 12.77
CA LYS A 160 12.31 -14.53 12.95
C LYS A 160 13.11 -15.08 14.12
N THR A 161 14.26 -15.67 13.84
CA THR A 161 15.26 -15.94 14.89
C THR A 161 16.00 -14.64 15.23
N LEU A 162 16.26 -14.41 16.51
CA LEU A 162 16.98 -13.23 17.01
C LEU A 162 17.87 -13.64 18.20
N LYS A 163 19.20 -13.47 18.08
CA LYS A 163 20.16 -13.84 19.12
C LYS A 163 20.29 -12.77 20.21
N SER A 164 20.81 -13.14 21.37
CA SER A 164 21.18 -12.19 22.43
C SER A 164 22.24 -11.21 21.93
N GLY A 165 21.93 -9.93 21.94
CA GLY A 165 22.71 -8.84 21.33
C GLY A 165 22.27 -8.42 19.93
N ASP A 166 21.41 -9.18 19.25
CA ASP A 166 20.93 -8.84 17.90
C ASP A 166 19.82 -7.78 17.94
N LYS A 167 19.79 -6.96 16.89
CA LYS A 167 18.73 -6.00 16.57
C LYS A 167 17.96 -6.45 15.33
N TRP A 168 16.63 -6.51 15.41
CA TRP A 168 15.75 -6.66 14.25
C TRP A 168 15.28 -5.29 13.79
N GLU A 169 15.90 -4.76 12.74
CA GLU A 169 15.39 -3.57 12.05
C GLU A 169 14.07 -3.88 11.33
N MET A 170 13.09 -2.97 11.47
CA MET A 170 11.78 -2.99 10.82
C MET A 170 11.56 -1.68 10.05
N LYS A 171 10.41 -1.52 9.39
CA LYS A 171 10.11 -0.30 8.60
C LYS A 171 10.01 0.95 9.50
N ASN A 172 10.18 2.11 8.88
CA ASN A 172 10.08 3.44 9.51
C ASN A 172 10.90 3.59 10.80
N GLY A 173 12.07 2.95 10.87
CA GLY A 173 13.01 3.08 12.00
C GLY A 173 12.59 2.32 13.27
N TYR A 174 11.51 1.55 13.25
CA TYR A 174 11.21 0.62 14.33
C TYR A 174 12.24 -0.49 14.41
N SER A 175 12.53 -0.97 15.61
CA SER A 175 13.36 -2.16 15.78
C SER A 175 13.14 -2.86 17.11
N LEU A 176 13.37 -4.18 17.14
CA LEU A 176 13.32 -4.98 18.37
C LEU A 176 14.71 -5.53 18.67
N VAL A 177 15.26 -5.20 19.84
CA VAL A 177 16.54 -5.73 20.33
C VAL A 177 16.27 -6.90 21.26
N MET A 178 16.98 -8.01 21.05
CA MET A 178 17.01 -9.14 21.96
C MET A 178 18.17 -8.95 22.93
N ASN A 179 17.92 -8.31 24.07
CA ASN A 179 18.97 -7.94 25.02
C ASN A 179 19.67 -9.17 25.64
N ALA A 180 18.88 -10.16 26.08
CA ALA A 180 19.39 -11.36 26.75
C ALA A 180 18.36 -12.50 26.79
N VAL A 181 18.86 -13.72 27.02
CA VAL A 181 18.09 -14.91 27.43
C VAL A 181 18.51 -15.31 28.85
N ASP A 182 17.59 -15.86 29.65
CA ASP A 182 17.91 -16.33 31.00
C ASP A 182 18.70 -17.66 31.02
N ILE A 183 19.32 -17.96 32.17
CA ILE A 183 20.21 -19.14 32.32
C ILE A 183 19.45 -20.47 32.09
N GLU A 184 18.13 -20.46 32.28
CA GLU A 184 17.27 -21.64 32.11
C GLU A 184 16.78 -21.82 30.66
N GLY A 185 17.00 -20.84 29.77
CA GLY A 185 16.46 -20.86 28.40
C GLY A 185 14.94 -20.71 28.34
N SER A 186 14.33 -20.17 29.39
CA SER A 186 12.89 -20.09 29.62
C SER A 186 12.32 -18.68 29.40
N LYS A 187 13.18 -17.65 29.45
CA LYS A 187 12.79 -16.24 29.37
C LYS A 187 13.74 -15.45 28.49
N CYS A 188 13.19 -14.47 27.79
CA CYS A 188 13.96 -13.52 26.99
C CYS A 188 13.60 -12.08 27.39
N TYR A 189 14.61 -11.22 27.38
CA TYR A 189 14.56 -9.81 27.70
C TYR A 189 14.74 -9.02 26.40
N VAL A 190 13.76 -8.17 26.06
CA VAL A 190 13.70 -7.44 24.79
C VAL A 190 13.38 -5.97 25.01
N THR A 191 13.74 -5.14 24.04
CA THR A 191 13.39 -3.71 24.01
C THR A 191 12.95 -3.32 22.60
N LEU A 192 11.84 -2.60 22.50
CA LEU A 192 11.36 -1.97 21.27
C LEU A 192 11.88 -0.54 21.17
N TYR A 193 12.46 -0.18 20.02
CA TYR A 193 12.99 1.15 19.74
C TYR A 193 12.33 1.78 18.49
N LYS A 194 12.29 3.12 18.46
CA LYS A 194 12.06 3.95 17.26
C LYS A 194 13.29 4.84 17.04
N GLY A 195 14.14 4.47 16.07
CA GLY A 195 15.46 5.09 15.93
C GLY A 195 16.32 4.83 17.17
N ASP A 196 16.61 5.90 17.92
CA ASP A 196 17.32 5.86 19.21
C ASP A 196 16.39 5.98 20.44
N GLU A 197 15.07 6.17 20.25
CA GLU A 197 14.08 6.26 21.32
C GLU A 197 13.68 4.85 21.81
N GLU A 198 13.88 4.56 23.10
CA GLU A 198 13.31 3.37 23.75
C GLU A 198 11.82 3.58 23.97
N LEU A 199 10.99 2.71 23.38
CA LEU A 199 9.54 2.78 23.47
C LEU A 199 9.00 1.96 24.64
N ASP A 200 9.45 0.72 24.77
CA ASP A 200 9.11 -0.19 25.86
C ASP A 200 10.13 -1.34 25.99
N THR A 201 10.20 -1.95 27.17
CA THR A 201 11.16 -2.99 27.54
C THR A 201 10.45 -4.12 28.30
N GLY A 202 10.49 -5.34 27.74
CA GLY A 202 9.72 -6.50 28.22
C GLY A 202 10.56 -7.73 28.60
N VAL A 203 10.02 -8.56 29.50
CA VAL A 203 10.51 -9.92 29.77
C VAL A 203 9.39 -10.91 29.47
N ILE A 204 9.65 -11.83 28.54
CA ILE A 204 8.69 -12.81 28.03
C ILE A 204 9.09 -14.21 28.52
N SER A 205 8.12 -15.08 28.84
CA SER A 205 8.35 -16.39 29.46
C SER A 205 7.63 -17.53 28.72
N THR A 206 8.35 -18.55 28.27
CA THR A 206 7.73 -19.69 27.55
C THR A 206 7.11 -20.75 28.47
N GLU A 207 7.50 -20.78 29.75
CA GLU A 207 7.06 -21.78 30.75
C GLU A 207 5.74 -21.44 31.48
N ALA A 208 5.01 -20.43 31.01
CA ALA A 208 3.80 -19.90 31.65
C ALA A 208 2.55 -20.14 30.78
N THR A 209 1.63 -19.18 30.67
CA THR A 209 0.47 -19.29 29.76
C THR A 209 0.83 -18.90 28.32
N THR A 210 -0.04 -19.21 27.35
CA THR A 210 0.13 -18.71 25.97
C THR A 210 0.20 -17.19 25.90
N ASP A 211 -0.51 -16.48 26.80
CA ASP A 211 -0.56 -15.02 26.83
C ASP A 211 0.74 -14.40 27.40
N ASP A 212 1.42 -15.08 28.34
CA ASP A 212 2.74 -14.68 28.87
C ASP A 212 3.88 -14.75 27.84
N ARG A 213 3.58 -15.31 26.65
CA ARG A 213 4.47 -15.40 25.48
C ARG A 213 4.21 -14.29 24.45
N ILE A 214 3.17 -13.48 24.65
CA ILE A 214 2.77 -12.39 23.75
C ILE A 214 3.30 -11.06 24.31
N TYR A 215 4.35 -10.55 23.67
CA TYR A 215 4.79 -9.19 23.89
C TYR A 215 3.87 -8.24 23.12
N THR A 216 3.39 -7.21 23.79
CA THR A 216 2.61 -6.12 23.20
C THR A 216 3.17 -4.80 23.71
N VAL A 217 3.09 -3.76 22.88
CA VAL A 217 3.34 -2.38 23.29
C VAL A 217 2.16 -1.54 22.83
N GLU A 218 1.65 -0.76 23.77
CA GLU A 218 0.37 -0.07 23.72
C GLU A 218 0.57 1.44 23.93
N GLN A 219 -0.38 2.24 23.46
CA GLN A 219 -0.43 3.69 23.66
C GLN A 219 -1.80 4.09 24.20
N GLU A 220 -1.82 4.96 25.21
CA GLU A 220 -3.04 5.56 25.74
C GLU A 220 -3.65 6.53 24.71
N CYS A 221 -4.92 6.32 24.37
CA CYS A 221 -5.71 7.14 23.45
C CYS A 221 -6.35 8.34 24.19
N ALA A 222 -6.90 9.30 23.44
CA ALA A 222 -7.44 10.54 24.00
C ALA A 222 -8.66 10.36 24.93
N ASP A 223 -9.35 9.22 24.85
CA ASP A 223 -10.48 8.83 25.70
C ASP A 223 -10.06 8.00 26.93
N GLY A 224 -8.81 7.50 26.96
CA GLY A 224 -8.26 6.59 27.96
C GLY A 224 -8.30 5.10 27.60
N SER A 225 -8.51 4.74 26.33
CA SER A 225 -8.30 3.36 25.84
C SER A 225 -6.82 3.07 25.52
N GLU A 226 -6.49 1.81 25.23
CA GLU A 226 -5.12 1.35 24.96
C GLU A 226 -5.00 0.76 23.55
N HIS A 227 -4.37 1.48 22.61
CA HIS A 227 -4.11 0.99 21.26
C HIS A 227 -2.79 0.20 21.19
N ILE A 228 -2.88 -1.11 20.94
CA ILE A 228 -1.73 -1.96 20.61
C ILE A 228 -1.17 -1.51 19.25
N TYR A 229 -0.01 -0.85 19.24
CA TYR A 229 0.69 -0.49 18.00
C TYR A 229 1.80 -1.50 17.62
N PHE A 230 2.30 -2.29 18.58
CA PHE A 230 3.23 -3.40 18.32
C PHE A 230 2.85 -4.68 19.06
N LEU A 231 3.03 -5.83 18.40
CA LEU A 231 2.80 -7.16 18.95
C LEU A 231 3.80 -8.18 18.37
N THR A 232 4.29 -9.11 19.19
CA THR A 232 5.00 -10.32 18.72
C THR A 232 4.85 -11.50 19.70
N TYR A 233 4.91 -12.74 19.18
CA TYR A 233 4.83 -13.98 19.97
C TYR A 233 6.17 -14.72 20.00
N VAL A 234 6.58 -15.18 21.19
CA VAL A 234 7.82 -15.95 21.37
C VAL A 234 7.55 -17.45 21.27
N ASP A 235 7.74 -18.00 20.07
CA ASP A 235 7.49 -19.40 19.66
C ASP A 235 8.44 -20.42 20.33
N SER A 236 9.68 -20.00 20.62
CA SER A 236 10.62 -20.75 21.46
C SER A 236 11.78 -19.87 21.91
N ILE A 237 12.47 -20.30 22.96
CA ILE A 237 13.71 -19.71 23.46
C ILE A 237 14.75 -20.84 23.53
N PHE A 238 16.02 -20.52 23.29
CA PHE A 238 17.13 -21.44 23.34
C PHE A 238 18.31 -20.79 24.08
N ALA A 239 18.80 -21.47 25.12
CA ALA A 239 20.06 -21.14 25.79
C ALA A 239 21.11 -22.22 25.47
N GLY A 240 22.21 -21.82 24.84
CA GLY A 240 23.35 -22.66 24.52
C GLY A 240 24.59 -22.29 25.32
N GLN A 241 25.72 -22.94 25.01
CA GLN A 241 27.03 -22.55 25.57
C GLN A 241 27.67 -21.38 24.83
N GLU A 242 27.29 -21.16 23.57
CA GLU A 242 27.88 -20.16 22.66
C GLU A 242 26.80 -19.25 22.06
N ASP A 243 25.66 -19.82 21.63
CA ASP A 243 24.53 -19.11 21.05
C ASP A 243 23.28 -19.17 21.95
N ASN A 244 22.68 -18.00 22.20
CA ASN A 244 21.42 -17.82 22.91
C ASN A 244 20.44 -17.02 22.04
N PHE A 245 19.24 -17.52 21.79
CA PHE A 245 18.28 -16.86 20.89
C PHE A 245 16.82 -17.12 21.25
N ALA A 246 15.92 -16.31 20.69
CA ALA A 246 14.50 -16.60 20.63
C ALA A 246 14.01 -16.71 19.18
N VAL A 247 12.90 -17.41 18.99
CA VAL A 247 12.17 -17.50 17.72
C VAL A 247 10.86 -16.74 17.87
N LEU A 248 10.68 -15.72 17.03
CA LEU A 248 9.52 -14.83 17.02
C LEU A 248 8.57 -15.18 15.86
N LYS A 249 7.27 -15.06 16.10
CA LYS A 249 6.18 -15.27 15.14
C LYS A 249 5.12 -14.16 15.29
N TYR A 250 4.21 -14.11 14.31
CA TYR A 250 2.95 -13.34 14.38
C TYR A 250 3.13 -11.84 14.63
N THR A 251 4.29 -11.31 14.28
CA THR A 251 4.66 -9.91 14.51
C THR A 251 3.73 -8.98 13.73
N TRP A 252 3.18 -7.98 14.43
CA TRP A 252 2.29 -6.97 13.87
C TRP A 252 2.76 -5.59 14.34
N LEU A 253 2.78 -4.62 13.42
CA LEU A 253 3.26 -3.26 13.70
C LEU A 253 2.45 -2.24 12.89
N ALA A 254 1.85 -1.28 13.60
CA ALA A 254 1.38 -0.01 13.08
C ALA A 254 2.34 1.12 13.48
N ASP A 255 2.38 2.20 12.70
CA ASP A 255 3.25 3.34 12.97
C ASP A 255 2.58 4.35 13.91
N LYS A 256 3.02 4.38 15.18
CA LYS A 256 2.53 5.28 16.24
C LYS A 256 2.68 6.76 15.88
N ASP A 257 3.67 7.08 15.03
CA ASP A 257 4.03 8.43 14.63
C ASP A 257 3.32 8.84 13.33
N SER A 258 2.31 8.08 12.90
CA SER A 258 1.56 8.30 11.66
C SER A 258 0.07 8.60 11.86
N TYR A 259 -0.38 8.86 13.09
CA TYR A 259 -1.80 9.06 13.35
C TYR A 259 -2.37 10.23 12.54
N THR A 260 -3.50 9.96 11.89
CA THR A 260 -4.23 10.85 11.00
C THR A 260 -5.69 10.79 11.38
N GLU A 261 -6.25 11.91 11.82
CA GLU A 261 -7.68 12.08 12.07
C GLU A 261 -8.36 12.47 10.74
N ILE A 262 -9.59 12.01 10.52
CA ILE A 262 -10.43 12.34 9.35
C ILE A 262 -11.71 13.01 9.84
N GLU A 263 -11.96 14.25 9.45
CA GLU A 263 -13.15 15.03 9.78
C GLU A 263 -14.12 15.16 8.58
N ASN A 264 -15.37 15.53 8.86
CA ASN A 264 -16.30 15.92 7.79
C ASN A 264 -15.78 17.19 7.10
N GLY A 265 -15.73 17.19 5.77
CA GLY A 265 -15.14 18.26 4.96
C GLY A 265 -13.67 18.04 4.56
N ASP A 266 -13.04 16.91 4.93
CA ASP A 266 -11.72 16.56 4.39
C ASP A 266 -11.79 16.17 2.91
N GLU A 267 -10.85 16.66 2.10
CA GLU A 267 -10.77 16.43 0.65
C GLU A 267 -9.91 15.20 0.31
N PHE A 268 -10.40 14.36 -0.61
CA PHE A 268 -9.72 13.19 -1.15
C PHE A 268 -9.71 13.27 -2.69
N GLY A 269 -8.94 14.22 -3.23
CA GLY A 269 -8.92 14.52 -4.65
C GLY A 269 -10.20 15.25 -5.08
N ASN A 270 -11.06 14.62 -5.89
CA ASN A 270 -12.35 15.21 -6.27
C ASN A 270 -13.48 14.89 -5.27
N PHE A 271 -13.20 14.14 -4.20
CA PHE A 271 -14.14 13.79 -3.13
C PHE A 271 -14.01 14.69 -1.90
N GLU A 272 -15.10 14.87 -1.16
CA GLU A 272 -15.16 15.47 0.19
C GLU A 272 -15.87 14.49 1.15
N VAL A 273 -15.51 14.47 2.43
CA VAL A 273 -16.13 13.61 3.46
C VAL A 273 -17.47 14.18 3.94
N ASP A 274 -18.58 13.58 3.52
CA ASP A 274 -19.94 13.90 3.98
C ASP A 274 -20.18 13.45 5.43
N GLU A 275 -19.70 12.26 5.79
CA GLU A 275 -19.93 11.62 7.09
C GLU A 275 -18.71 10.78 7.51
N ALA A 276 -18.01 11.21 8.57
CA ALA A 276 -17.00 10.43 9.27
C ALA A 276 -17.59 9.80 10.55
N THR A 277 -17.40 8.48 10.74
CA THR A 277 -17.84 7.76 11.95
C THR A 277 -16.83 6.71 12.38
N GLU A 278 -16.89 6.29 13.65
CA GLU A 278 -16.19 5.09 14.16
C GLU A 278 -16.35 3.87 13.25
N SER A 279 -17.46 3.74 12.52
CA SER A 279 -17.79 2.56 11.71
C SER A 279 -17.30 2.61 10.25
N GLY A 280 -17.01 3.80 9.73
CA GLY A 280 -16.77 4.02 8.31
C GLY A 280 -16.97 5.47 7.88
N LEU A 281 -16.69 5.72 6.60
CA LEU A 281 -16.72 7.02 5.95
C LEU A 281 -17.67 7.01 4.75
N VAL A 282 -18.41 8.11 4.55
CA VAL A 282 -19.15 8.44 3.32
C VAL A 282 -18.52 9.68 2.70
N LEU A 283 -18.17 9.59 1.42
CA LEU A 283 -17.59 10.67 0.63
C LEU A 283 -18.41 10.86 -0.65
N SER A 284 -18.57 12.08 -1.12
CA SER A 284 -19.16 12.38 -2.43
C SER A 284 -18.37 13.45 -3.19
N ASN A 285 -18.55 13.57 -4.50
CA ASN A 285 -17.71 14.47 -5.30
C ASN A 285 -18.05 15.95 -5.05
N SER A 286 -17.11 16.74 -4.52
CA SER A 286 -17.32 18.15 -4.12
C SER A 286 -17.58 19.10 -5.30
N ASN A 287 -17.34 18.64 -6.54
CA ASN A 287 -17.48 19.42 -7.76
C ASN A 287 -18.05 18.54 -8.89
N THR A 288 -18.79 19.15 -9.82
CA THR A 288 -19.31 18.48 -11.04
C THR A 288 -18.18 17.88 -11.87
N ILE A 289 -18.19 16.56 -12.08
CA ILE A 289 -17.22 15.83 -12.91
C ILE A 289 -17.78 15.69 -14.32
N THR A 290 -17.13 16.32 -15.31
CA THR A 290 -17.43 16.09 -16.73
C THR A 290 -16.52 15.00 -17.28
N MET A 291 -17.09 13.86 -17.67
CA MET A 291 -16.35 12.76 -18.28
C MET A 291 -15.87 13.12 -19.68
N THR A 292 -14.59 12.91 -19.96
CA THR A 292 -14.05 13.01 -21.32
C THR A 292 -14.37 11.72 -22.09
N VAL A 293 -15.16 11.84 -23.17
CA VAL A 293 -15.70 10.69 -23.93
C VAL A 293 -14.95 10.51 -25.25
N SER A 294 -13.66 10.19 -25.12
CA SER A 294 -12.76 9.81 -26.23
C SER A 294 -11.95 8.57 -25.85
N ALA A 295 -11.60 7.73 -26.83
CA ALA A 295 -10.77 6.55 -26.56
C ALA A 295 -9.40 6.97 -26.00
N GLY A 296 -9.08 6.47 -24.81
CA GLY A 296 -7.79 6.72 -24.15
C GLY A 296 -7.74 7.97 -23.26
N SER A 297 -8.80 8.79 -23.19
CA SER A 297 -8.86 9.89 -22.22
C SER A 297 -9.29 9.40 -20.84
N SER A 298 -8.51 9.77 -19.82
CA SER A 298 -8.85 9.66 -18.41
C SER A 298 -9.80 10.77 -17.96
N THR A 299 -10.45 10.58 -16.81
CA THR A 299 -11.15 11.61 -16.04
C THR A 299 -10.87 11.34 -14.57
N ALA A 300 -10.15 12.24 -13.90
CA ALA A 300 -9.66 12.02 -12.54
C ALA A 300 -10.78 11.83 -11.51
N ILE A 301 -10.51 11.03 -10.49
CA ILE A 301 -11.37 10.80 -9.31
C ILE A 301 -10.54 11.13 -8.06
N THR A 302 -9.36 10.50 -7.95
CA THR A 302 -8.27 10.86 -7.02
C THR A 302 -6.98 11.02 -7.83
N GLY A 303 -5.83 11.17 -7.18
CA GLY A 303 -4.52 11.13 -7.84
C GLY A 303 -4.07 9.74 -8.34
N ASP A 304 -4.72 8.65 -7.88
CA ASP A 304 -4.45 7.28 -8.32
C ASP A 304 -5.67 6.57 -8.94
N TRP A 305 -6.88 7.09 -8.75
CA TRP A 305 -8.11 6.59 -9.37
C TRP A 305 -8.63 7.55 -10.46
N PHE A 306 -9.04 6.99 -11.59
CA PHE A 306 -9.67 7.74 -12.69
C PHE A 306 -10.64 6.86 -13.48
N PHE A 307 -11.64 7.46 -14.10
CA PHE A 307 -12.43 6.79 -15.14
C PHE A 307 -11.66 6.80 -16.47
N MET A 308 -11.69 5.68 -17.19
CA MET A 308 -11.31 5.60 -18.60
C MET A 308 -12.56 5.43 -19.46
N SER A 309 -12.66 6.20 -20.55
CA SER A 309 -13.79 6.15 -21.49
C SER A 309 -13.41 5.58 -22.85
N SER A 310 -14.41 5.10 -23.59
CA SER A 310 -14.36 4.93 -25.04
C SER A 310 -14.67 6.25 -25.77
N ASP A 311 -14.55 6.25 -27.11
CA ASP A 311 -15.24 7.27 -27.90
C ASP A 311 -16.76 7.22 -27.68
N LYS A 312 -17.42 8.32 -28.01
CA LYS A 312 -18.87 8.38 -28.17
C LYS A 312 -19.33 7.42 -29.29
N GLU A 313 -20.56 6.92 -29.17
CA GLU A 313 -21.20 5.97 -30.11
C GLU A 313 -20.51 4.58 -30.17
N LYS A 314 -19.67 4.25 -29.18
CA LYS A 314 -19.10 2.91 -28.98
C LYS A 314 -19.88 2.05 -27.99
N GLY A 315 -20.67 2.68 -27.13
CA GLY A 315 -21.67 2.01 -26.29
C GLY A 315 -22.97 1.78 -27.06
N SER A 316 -23.86 1.01 -26.47
CA SER A 316 -25.21 0.76 -26.98
C SER A 316 -25.99 2.07 -27.14
N ASN A 317 -27.02 2.07 -28.00
CA ASN A 317 -27.94 3.21 -28.16
C ASN A 317 -27.29 4.59 -28.43
N GLY A 318 -26.05 4.62 -28.94
CA GLY A 318 -25.28 5.85 -29.21
C GLY A 318 -24.47 6.37 -28.01
N GLY A 319 -24.46 5.64 -26.89
CA GLY A 319 -23.68 5.97 -25.69
C GLY A 319 -22.20 5.60 -25.79
N TYR A 320 -21.58 5.36 -24.65
CA TYR A 320 -20.17 5.03 -24.51
C TYR A 320 -19.93 4.01 -23.40
N VAL A 321 -18.73 3.46 -23.35
CA VAL A 321 -18.30 2.51 -22.32
C VAL A 321 -17.27 3.19 -21.42
N PHE A 322 -17.41 3.02 -20.11
CA PHE A 322 -16.42 3.52 -19.15
C PHE A 322 -16.19 2.58 -17.97
N TYR A 323 -15.06 2.71 -17.29
CA TYR A 323 -14.68 1.93 -16.11
C TYR A 323 -13.69 2.69 -15.23
N PRO A 324 -13.70 2.50 -13.89
CA PRO A 324 -12.68 3.03 -13.01
C PRO A 324 -11.38 2.25 -13.22
N VAL A 325 -10.27 2.94 -12.97
CA VAL A 325 -8.91 2.41 -13.01
C VAL A 325 -8.16 2.91 -11.78
N LYS A 326 -7.45 2.01 -11.09
CA LYS A 326 -6.45 2.37 -10.08
C LYS A 326 -5.06 2.18 -10.68
N ARG A 327 -4.23 3.22 -10.67
CA ARG A 327 -2.84 3.16 -11.10
C ARG A 327 -1.93 2.87 -9.92
N VAL A 328 -1.14 1.80 -10.02
CA VAL A 328 -0.12 1.43 -9.04
C VAL A 328 1.25 1.69 -9.63
N VAL A 329 2.10 2.41 -8.90
CA VAL A 329 3.51 2.61 -9.26
C VAL A 329 4.34 1.48 -8.67
N ILE A 330 5.08 0.75 -9.50
CA ILE A 330 6.04 -0.27 -9.08
C ILE A 330 7.45 0.31 -9.20
N GLU A 331 8.14 0.47 -8.07
CA GLU A 331 9.54 0.88 -8.02
C GLU A 331 10.48 -0.33 -8.12
N ASP A 332 11.22 -0.44 -9.22
CA ASP A 332 12.29 -1.42 -9.40
C ASP A 332 13.47 -1.09 -8.47
N THR A 333 13.39 -1.56 -7.22
CA THR A 333 14.49 -1.51 -6.26
C THR A 333 15.50 -2.62 -6.55
N PRO A 334 16.74 -2.32 -7.01
CA PRO A 334 17.71 -3.34 -7.34
C PRO A 334 18.17 -4.06 -6.06
N THR A 335 17.85 -5.34 -5.93
CA THR A 335 18.22 -6.14 -4.76
C THR A 335 19.72 -6.47 -4.83
N GLU A 336 20.54 -5.71 -4.10
CA GLU A 336 22.00 -5.95 -4.01
C GLU A 336 22.34 -7.17 -3.12
N ASN A 337 21.88 -8.35 -3.55
CA ASN A 337 22.30 -9.64 -3.01
C ASN A 337 23.40 -10.23 -3.91
N ALA A 338 24.59 -9.63 -3.86
CA ALA A 338 25.78 -10.18 -4.48
C ALA A 338 26.25 -11.43 -3.71
N VAL A 339 25.68 -12.59 -4.04
CA VAL A 339 26.14 -13.88 -3.52
C VAL A 339 27.54 -14.18 -4.07
N THR A 340 28.56 -13.91 -3.27
CA THR A 340 29.91 -14.40 -3.52
C THR A 340 29.97 -15.88 -3.16
N GLU A 341 29.92 -16.75 -4.16
CA GLU A 341 30.22 -18.18 -3.98
C GLU A 341 31.70 -18.35 -3.60
N GLU A 342 31.99 -18.65 -2.33
CA GLU A 342 33.29 -19.22 -1.97
C GLU A 342 33.34 -20.69 -2.41
N THR A 343 34.12 -20.98 -3.45
CA THR A 343 34.37 -22.35 -3.90
C THR A 343 35.19 -23.11 -2.84
N ILE A 344 34.54 -23.96 -2.05
CA ILE A 344 35.22 -24.90 -1.15
C ILE A 344 35.66 -26.12 -1.97
N GLU A 345 36.96 -26.27 -2.20
CA GLU A 345 37.53 -27.54 -2.69
C GLU A 345 37.51 -28.60 -1.58
N ALA A 346 36.97 -29.77 -1.89
CA ALA A 346 37.09 -30.99 -1.09
C ALA A 346 37.29 -32.20 -2.03
N SER A 347 38.13 -33.14 -1.62
CA SER A 347 38.76 -34.15 -2.49
C SER A 347 38.33 -35.59 -2.19
N GLU A 348 38.19 -36.39 -3.26
CA GLU A 348 38.25 -37.87 -3.28
C GLU A 348 37.09 -38.58 -2.51
N GLU A 349 36.68 -39.82 -2.81
CA GLU A 349 37.21 -40.90 -3.68
C GLU A 349 36.03 -41.71 -4.30
N ASP A 350 36.29 -42.79 -5.07
CA ASP A 350 35.31 -43.52 -5.92
C ASP A 350 34.29 -44.44 -5.20
N ASP A 351 33.15 -44.77 -5.85
CA ASP A 351 32.87 -46.14 -6.40
C ASP A 351 31.54 -46.26 -7.23
N GLU A 352 31.34 -47.40 -7.91
CA GLU A 352 30.24 -47.76 -8.87
C GLU A 352 28.82 -47.88 -8.23
N ASP A 353 27.64 -47.90 -8.90
CA ASP A 353 27.22 -48.53 -10.19
C ASP A 353 25.88 -47.90 -10.72
N THR A 354 25.41 -48.39 -11.87
CA THR A 354 24.18 -48.15 -12.66
C THR A 354 22.83 -48.13 -11.88
N VAL A 355 21.72 -47.56 -12.36
CA VAL A 355 20.97 -47.86 -13.62
C VAL A 355 20.15 -46.66 -14.14
N ILE A 356 20.10 -46.51 -15.48
CA ILE A 356 19.18 -45.61 -16.19
C ILE A 356 17.86 -46.35 -16.49
N VAL A 357 16.72 -45.71 -16.21
CA VAL A 357 15.42 -46.13 -16.77
C VAL A 357 14.78 -44.92 -17.48
N ASP A 358 14.84 -44.96 -18.80
CA ASP A 358 14.04 -44.13 -19.69
C ASP A 358 12.64 -44.78 -19.87
N MET A 359 11.60 -43.96 -20.05
CA MET A 359 10.25 -44.39 -20.45
C MET A 359 9.64 -43.36 -21.38
N SER A 360 9.90 -43.55 -22.67
CA SER A 360 9.36 -42.80 -23.79
C SER A 360 7.98 -43.32 -24.25
N GLU A 361 7.30 -42.50 -25.04
CA GLU A 361 6.12 -42.84 -25.88
C GLU A 361 4.80 -43.18 -25.13
N SER A 362 3.61 -42.99 -25.70
CA SER A 362 3.29 -42.61 -27.09
C SER A 362 2.24 -41.50 -27.22
N GLU A 363 2.43 -40.73 -28.28
CA GLU A 363 1.55 -39.78 -28.98
C GLU A 363 0.12 -40.28 -29.27
N GLU A 364 -0.80 -39.35 -29.55
CA GLU A 364 -1.62 -39.41 -30.79
C GLU A 364 -2.05 -37.97 -31.21
N ASP A 365 -1.93 -37.66 -32.50
CA ASP A 365 -1.91 -36.30 -33.05
C ASP A 365 -2.95 -36.13 -34.19
N VAL A 366 -3.84 -35.12 -34.14
CA VAL A 366 -4.51 -34.44 -35.29
C VAL A 366 -5.45 -33.31 -34.77
N ASP A 367 -5.71 -32.20 -35.49
CA ASP A 367 -5.23 -31.70 -36.80
C ASP A 367 -5.11 -30.16 -36.74
N ALA A 368 -4.39 -29.55 -37.68
CA ALA A 368 -4.10 -28.12 -37.68
C ALA A 368 -5.06 -27.27 -38.55
N SER A 369 -5.17 -25.97 -38.25
CA SER A 369 -5.64 -24.98 -39.21
C SER A 369 -5.01 -23.60 -38.97
N THR A 370 -4.33 -23.08 -39.99
CA THR A 370 -3.62 -21.80 -39.98
C THR A 370 -4.49 -20.62 -40.41
N SER A 371 -4.37 -19.47 -39.74
CA SER A 371 -4.59 -18.16 -40.37
C SER A 371 -3.78 -17.03 -39.74
N ASN A 372 -2.80 -16.53 -40.51
CA ASN A 372 -2.19 -15.20 -40.54
C ASN A 372 -2.25 -14.30 -39.28
N THR A 373 -1.07 -13.96 -38.77
CA THR A 373 -0.81 -12.67 -38.12
C THR A 373 -0.97 -11.52 -39.12
N ASP A 374 -1.54 -10.40 -38.68
CA ASP A 374 -1.37 -9.09 -39.33
C ASP A 374 -1.37 -8.00 -38.24
N GLN A 375 -0.54 -6.95 -38.39
CA GLN A 375 -0.14 -6.07 -37.28
C GLN A 375 -0.20 -4.58 -37.65
N PRO A 376 -1.03 -3.77 -36.97
CA PRO A 376 -0.88 -2.31 -36.93
C PRO A 376 0.02 -1.87 -35.75
N SER A 377 0.80 -0.81 -35.96
CA SER A 377 1.66 -0.19 -34.94
C SER A 377 0.86 0.58 -33.88
N PRO A 378 1.41 0.81 -32.68
CA PRO A 378 0.90 1.84 -31.77
C PRO A 378 1.14 3.25 -32.33
N ASP A 379 0.31 4.21 -31.92
CA ASP A 379 0.45 5.64 -32.19
C ASP A 379 0.61 6.36 -30.85
N ASP A 380 1.68 7.16 -30.69
CA ASP A 380 2.07 7.75 -29.41
C ASP A 380 1.32 9.06 -29.13
N SER A 381 0.10 8.96 -28.60
CA SER A 381 -0.64 10.11 -28.05
C SER A 381 -0.57 10.17 -26.53
N VAL A 382 0.27 11.06 -25.99
CA VAL A 382 0.38 11.33 -24.54
C VAL A 382 -0.92 11.95 -24.02
N PRO A 383 -1.57 11.39 -22.97
CA PRO A 383 -2.72 12.02 -22.33
C PRO A 383 -2.37 13.33 -21.60
N ASP A 384 -3.32 14.25 -21.52
CA ASP A 384 -3.18 15.51 -20.79
C ASP A 384 -3.37 15.24 -19.28
N ASP A 385 -2.28 15.34 -18.51
CA ASP A 385 -2.21 14.84 -17.14
C ASP A 385 -2.58 15.94 -16.13
N SER A 386 -3.89 16.12 -15.90
CA SER A 386 -4.42 17.03 -14.88
C SER A 386 -4.19 16.46 -13.48
N ALA A 387 -2.98 16.63 -12.95
CA ALA A 387 -2.58 16.12 -11.64
C ALA A 387 -3.48 16.65 -10.52
N VAL A 388 -4.21 15.74 -9.88
CA VAL A 388 -4.94 15.95 -8.62
C VAL A 388 -4.06 15.37 -7.51
N GLU A 389 -3.71 16.17 -6.50
CA GLU A 389 -2.78 15.72 -5.46
C GLU A 389 -3.45 14.74 -4.48
N ASN A 390 -2.78 13.61 -4.22
CA ASN A 390 -3.21 12.60 -3.25
C ASN A 390 -2.61 12.92 -1.88
N SER A 391 -3.24 13.83 -1.13
CA SER A 391 -2.92 14.09 0.28
C SER A 391 -4.14 13.82 1.15
N ILE A 392 -4.23 12.60 1.72
CA ILE A 392 -4.93 12.46 2.99
C ILE A 392 -4.14 13.31 4.00
N PRO A 393 -4.76 14.24 4.75
CA PRO A 393 -4.04 15.12 5.67
C PRO A 393 -3.12 14.34 6.60
N GLY A 394 -1.81 14.61 6.59
CA GLY A 394 -0.82 13.91 7.43
C GLY A 394 -0.17 12.65 6.82
N PHE A 395 -0.63 12.14 5.67
CA PHE A 395 -0.05 10.93 5.06
C PHE A 395 0.88 11.13 3.85
N GLU A 396 1.19 12.38 3.47
CA GLU A 396 2.04 12.78 2.35
C GLU A 396 3.29 11.88 2.15
N GLY A 397 3.28 11.10 1.07
CA GLY A 397 4.48 10.51 0.49
C GLY A 397 5.09 11.49 -0.52
N TYR A 398 6.40 11.74 -0.44
CA TYR A 398 7.09 12.77 -1.22
C TYR A 398 6.89 12.66 -2.75
N ILE A 399 5.98 13.45 -3.32
CA ILE A 399 5.93 13.75 -4.75
C ILE A 399 6.29 15.23 -4.95
N ALA A 400 7.60 15.51 -5.05
CA ALA A 400 8.12 16.86 -5.19
C ALA A 400 8.12 17.34 -6.65
N ILE A 401 6.97 17.77 -7.18
CA ILE A 401 6.89 18.37 -8.52
C ILE A 401 7.26 19.85 -8.47
N LEU A 402 8.50 20.17 -8.88
CA LEU A 402 9.03 21.53 -8.93
C LEU A 402 8.42 22.35 -10.09
N ALA A 403 7.28 23.00 -9.82
CA ALA A 403 6.62 23.95 -10.73
C ALA A 403 7.39 25.29 -10.88
N ILE A 404 8.65 25.25 -11.35
CA ILE A 404 9.44 26.44 -11.67
C ILE A 404 9.16 26.88 -13.12
N SER A 405 8.32 27.90 -13.30
CA SER A 405 8.43 28.76 -14.49
C SER A 405 8.03 30.22 -14.23
N MET A 406 8.76 31.15 -14.85
CA MET A 406 8.72 32.56 -14.47
C MET A 406 7.66 33.35 -15.24
N LEU A 407 6.70 33.95 -14.53
CA LEU A 407 5.99 35.13 -15.03
C LEU A 407 6.87 36.39 -14.83
N LEU A 408 7.87 36.56 -15.72
CA LEU A 408 8.77 37.70 -15.68
C LEU A 408 8.04 39.03 -15.98
N PHE A 409 8.13 39.92 -14.99
CA PHE A 409 7.38 41.17 -14.89
C PHE A 409 7.75 42.19 -15.98
N PHE A 410 7.02 42.20 -17.11
CA PHE A 410 7.24 43.15 -18.21
C PHE A 410 6.78 44.58 -17.86
N ARG A 411 7.54 45.29 -17.01
CA ARG A 411 7.25 46.70 -16.70
C ARG A 411 8.46 47.54 -16.27
N ARG A 412 9.19 48.12 -17.24
CA ARG A 412 9.34 49.60 -17.40
C ARG A 412 10.28 50.04 -18.54
N ASN A 413 9.72 50.88 -19.39
CA ASN A 413 10.27 52.08 -20.06
C ASN A 413 11.80 52.20 -20.26
N LYS A 414 12.21 52.46 -21.51
CA LYS A 414 12.55 53.82 -21.97
C LYS A 414 12.93 53.87 -23.46
N LEU A 415 12.10 54.51 -24.26
CA LEU A 415 12.39 55.81 -24.89
C LEU A 415 11.08 56.52 -25.26
#